data_AF-A0A9D6QL53-F1
#
_entry.id   AF-A0A9D6QL53-F1
#
_cell.length_a   1.000
_cell.length_b   1.000
_cell.length_c   1.000
_cell.angle_alpha   90.00
_cell.angle_beta   90.00
_cell.angle_gamma   90.00
#
_symmetry.space_group_name_H-M   'P 1'
#
loop_
_entity.id
_entity.type
_entity.pdbx_description
1 polymer ?
#
loop_
_entity_poly.entity_id
_entity_poly.type
_entity_poly.pdbx_seq_one_letter_code
_entity_poly.pdbx_strand_id
1 'polypeptide(L)'
;QHHFGRGIVKTPSDFGRAGTPPTHPQLLDWLAAEFIGNGWSMKQLHKTIMLSQTYQMSSRTENAKANAVDPGNDLLWRQNLRRLEAEALRDTILSISGRLNPKMGGRGFFPRLSGEVLAGQSRPGSRV
;
A
#
# COMPACT_ATOMS: atom_id res chain seq x y z
N GLN A 1 -7.21 3.97 0.27
CA GLN A 1 -6.62 4.03 1.63
C GLN A 1 -5.14 3.57 1.68
N HIS A 2 -4.51 3.28 0.53
CA HIS A 2 -3.18 2.65 0.49
C HIS A 2 -1.99 3.61 0.56
N HIS A 3 -2.21 4.93 0.42
CA HIS A 3 -1.10 5.90 0.40
C HIS A 3 -0.65 6.31 1.80
N PHE A 4 -1.58 6.74 2.65
CA PHE A 4 -1.29 7.23 4.00
C PHE A 4 -1.88 6.32 5.10
N GLY A 5 -2.34 5.11 4.75
CA GLY A 5 -3.03 4.18 5.65
C GLY A 5 -4.48 4.56 5.97
N ARG A 6 -4.85 5.85 5.91
CA ARG A 6 -6.22 6.35 5.97
C ARG A 6 -6.53 7.28 4.80
N GLY A 7 -7.81 7.51 4.51
CA GLY A 7 -8.25 8.50 3.52
C GLY A 7 -8.14 9.93 4.04
N ILE A 8 -8.13 10.91 3.12
CA ILE A 8 -8.28 12.35 3.47
C ILE A 8 -9.67 12.58 4.12
N VAL A 9 -10.66 11.81 3.66
CA VAL A 9 -11.94 11.63 4.33
C VAL A 9 -11.92 10.29 5.06
N LYS A 10 -12.28 10.28 6.36
CA LYS A 10 -12.31 9.05 7.18
C LYS A 10 -13.40 8.08 6.71
N THR A 11 -14.47 8.59 6.12
CA THR A 11 -15.60 7.84 5.52
C THR A 11 -15.57 7.94 3.99
N PRO A 12 -14.66 7.24 3.28
CA PRO A 12 -14.54 7.36 1.82
C PRO A 12 -15.78 6.86 1.05
N SER A 13 -16.70 6.17 1.73
CA SER A 13 -17.97 5.68 1.18
C SER A 13 -19.18 6.57 1.50
N ASP A 14 -19.03 7.58 2.35
CA ASP A 14 -20.11 8.48 2.74
C ASP A 14 -19.61 9.94 2.78
N PHE A 15 -19.98 10.67 1.73
CA PHE A 15 -19.72 12.10 1.57
C PHE A 15 -20.97 12.96 1.88
N GLY A 16 -22.04 12.35 2.44
CA GLY A 16 -23.27 13.04 2.83
C GLY A 16 -23.16 13.72 4.20
N ARG A 17 -24.29 14.24 4.71
CA ARG A 17 -24.36 14.92 6.03
C ARG A 17 -23.98 14.04 7.23
N ALA A 18 -24.04 12.71 7.07
CA ALA A 18 -23.64 11.75 8.10
C ALA A 18 -22.15 11.38 8.02
N GLY A 19 -21.46 11.74 6.93
CA GLY A 19 -20.03 11.51 6.74
C GLY A 19 -19.17 12.44 7.60
N THR A 20 -17.94 12.03 7.86
CA THR A 20 -16.96 12.91 8.52
C THR A 20 -16.38 13.89 7.49
N PRO A 21 -16.28 15.20 7.79
CA PRO A 21 -15.66 16.13 6.86
C PRO A 21 -14.20 15.75 6.55
N PRO A 22 -13.71 16.09 5.34
CA PRO A 22 -12.29 15.91 5.00
C PRO A 22 -11.41 16.70 5.98
N THR A 23 -10.27 16.12 6.35
CA THR A 23 -9.27 16.86 7.14
C THR A 23 -8.65 18.01 6.35
N HIS A 24 -8.59 17.87 5.02
CA HIS A 24 -8.00 18.86 4.11
C HIS A 24 -8.94 19.09 2.90
N PRO A 25 -10.02 19.88 3.04
CA PRO A 25 -11.00 20.09 1.98
C PRO A 25 -10.38 20.70 0.72
N GLN A 26 -9.55 21.74 0.86
CA GLN A 26 -8.90 22.40 -0.27
C GLN A 26 -7.97 21.47 -1.05
N LEU A 27 -7.28 20.55 -0.36
CA LEU A 27 -6.44 19.53 -1.00
C LEU A 27 -7.30 18.55 -1.80
N LEU A 28 -8.45 18.15 -1.25
CA LEU A 28 -9.37 17.25 -1.95
C LEU A 28 -9.93 17.91 -3.22
N ASP A 29 -10.31 19.18 -3.15
CA ASP A 29 -10.79 19.96 -4.30
C ASP A 29 -9.69 20.08 -5.37
N TRP A 30 -8.46 20.37 -4.96
CA TRP A 30 -7.32 20.45 -5.87
C TRP A 30 -7.03 19.10 -6.54
N LEU A 31 -7.03 18.00 -5.78
CA LEU A 31 -6.83 16.66 -6.32
C LEU A 31 -7.95 16.26 -7.30
N ALA A 32 -9.19 16.70 -7.05
CA ALA A 32 -10.31 16.46 -7.95
C ALA A 32 -10.14 17.23 -9.27
N ALA A 33 -9.76 18.51 -9.20
CA ALA A 33 -9.47 19.32 -10.39
C ALA A 33 -8.30 18.73 -11.21
N GLU A 34 -7.23 18.32 -10.54
CA GLU A 34 -6.06 17.70 -11.17
C GLU A 34 -6.40 16.35 -11.81
N PHE A 35 -7.28 15.57 -11.19
CA PHE A 35 -7.74 14.30 -11.74
C PHE A 35 -8.55 14.48 -13.02
N ILE A 36 -9.45 15.47 -13.07
CA ILE A 36 -10.22 15.82 -14.27
C ILE A 36 -9.28 16.38 -15.35
N GLY A 37 -8.37 17.28 -14.98
CA GLY A 37 -7.41 17.91 -15.90
C GLY A 37 -6.46 16.91 -16.56
N ASN A 38 -6.11 15.83 -15.86
CA ASN A 38 -5.27 14.74 -16.38
C ASN A 38 -6.06 13.61 -17.06
N GLY A 39 -7.29 13.88 -17.50
CA GLY A 39 -8.10 12.93 -18.27
C GLY A 39 -8.54 11.71 -17.46
N TRP A 40 -8.87 11.89 -16.18
CA TRP A 40 -9.37 10.82 -15.30
C TRP A 40 -8.37 9.67 -15.10
N SER A 41 -7.07 9.96 -15.23
CA SER A 41 -6.01 8.96 -15.10
C SER A 41 -5.67 8.64 -13.64
N MET A 42 -6.09 7.47 -13.16
CA MET A 42 -5.77 7.00 -11.80
C MET A 42 -4.26 6.86 -11.57
N LYS A 43 -3.52 6.45 -12.61
CA LYS A 43 -2.06 6.34 -12.54
C LYS A 43 -1.42 7.69 -12.26
N GLN A 44 -1.86 8.75 -12.93
CA GLN A 44 -1.31 10.09 -12.71
C GLN A 44 -1.69 10.60 -11.33
N LEU A 45 -2.95 10.43 -10.90
CA LEU A 45 -3.37 10.82 -9.56
C LEU A 45 -2.52 10.15 -8.47
N HIS A 46 -2.28 8.84 -8.59
CA HIS A 46 -1.39 8.13 -7.67
C HIS A 46 0.04 8.66 -7.72
N LYS A 47 0.58 8.90 -8.91
CA LYS A 47 1.92 9.47 -9.08
C LYS A 47 2.04 10.84 -8.41
N THR A 48 1.07 11.73 -8.61
CA THR A 48 1.03 13.06 -7.99
C THR A 48 1.06 12.97 -6.47
N ILE A 49 0.25 12.09 -5.87
CA ILE A 49 0.25 11.87 -4.43
C ILE A 49 1.60 11.31 -3.95
N MET A 50 2.13 10.29 -4.63
CA MET A 50 3.38 9.63 -4.25
C MET A 50 4.63 10.51 -4.41
N LEU A 51 4.57 11.50 -5.29
CA LEU A 51 5.63 12.49 -5.50
C LEU A 51 5.52 13.71 -4.59
N SER A 52 4.44 13.83 -3.80
CA SER A 52 4.30 14.92 -2.83
C SER A 52 5.34 14.81 -1.71
N GLN A 53 5.76 15.96 -1.18
CA GLN A 53 6.65 16.00 -0.02
C GLN A 53 6.05 15.27 1.17
N THR A 54 4.75 15.43 1.41
CA THR A 54 4.00 14.75 2.49
C THR A 54 4.10 13.23 2.40
N TYR A 55 3.97 12.64 1.21
CA TYR A 55 4.12 11.19 1.03
C TYR A 55 5.53 10.70 1.28
N GLN A 56 6.54 11.52 0.97
CA GLN A 56 7.96 11.18 1.07
C GLN A 56 8.57 11.50 2.45
N MET A 57 7.78 12.05 3.39
CA MET A 57 8.25 12.32 4.74
C MET A 57 8.69 11.04 5.46
N SER A 58 9.61 11.18 6.42
CA SER A 58 9.98 10.05 7.27
C SER A 58 8.86 9.71 8.26
N SER A 59 8.85 8.47 8.77
CA SER A 59 7.96 8.06 9.86
C SER A 59 8.51 8.37 11.26
N ARG A 60 9.60 9.13 11.37
CA ARG A 60 10.20 9.46 12.67
C ARG A 60 9.27 10.36 13.47
N THR A 61 9.18 10.10 14.77
CA THR A 61 8.31 10.83 15.71
C THR A 61 9.07 11.84 16.56
N GLU A 62 10.23 12.29 16.10
CA GLU A 62 11.19 13.12 16.86
C GLU A 62 10.63 14.52 17.21
N ASN A 63 9.61 15.01 16.49
CA ASN A 63 8.97 16.28 16.80
C ASN A 63 7.96 16.13 17.94
N ALA A 64 8.42 16.30 19.18
CA ALA A 64 7.59 16.18 20.38
C ALA A 64 6.40 17.16 20.42
N LYS A 65 6.56 18.38 19.88
CA LYS A 65 5.48 19.39 19.83
C LYS A 65 4.37 18.94 18.88
N ALA A 66 4.73 18.51 17.67
CA ALA A 66 3.77 18.00 16.71
C ALA A 66 3.07 16.73 17.21
N ASN A 67 3.80 15.85 17.89
CA ASN A 67 3.22 14.63 18.47
C ASN A 67 2.27 14.90 19.64
N ALA A 68 2.49 15.98 20.40
CA ALA A 68 1.58 16.39 21.47
C ALA A 68 0.28 17.02 20.93
N VAL A 69 0.38 17.78 19.84
CA VAL A 69 -0.78 18.45 19.21
C VAL A 69 -1.61 17.47 18.36
N ASP A 70 -0.94 16.63 17.57
CA ASP A 70 -1.57 15.69 16.64
C ASP A 70 -0.92 14.30 16.74
N PRO A 71 -1.18 13.55 17.82
CA PRO A 71 -0.65 12.19 17.99
C PRO A 71 -1.20 11.21 16.95
N GLY A 72 -2.42 11.45 16.45
CA GLY A 72 -3.10 10.65 15.43
C GLY A 72 -2.58 10.87 14.01
N ASN A 73 -1.72 11.87 13.81
CA ASN A 73 -1.21 12.27 12.50
C ASN A 73 -2.34 12.61 11.52
N ASP A 74 -3.38 13.27 12.03
CA ASP A 74 -4.53 13.72 11.26
C ASP A 74 -4.15 14.83 10.25
N LEU A 75 -3.09 15.57 10.51
CA LEU A 75 -2.51 16.63 9.67
C LEU A 75 -1.35 16.13 8.78
N LEU A 76 -1.03 14.84 8.82
CA LEU A 76 0.01 14.22 7.98
C LEU A 76 1.39 14.90 8.12
N TRP A 77 1.79 15.26 9.33
CA TRP A 77 3.09 15.88 9.61
C TRP A 77 4.28 14.90 9.57
N ARG A 78 3.99 13.60 9.51
CA ARG A 78 4.94 12.51 9.27
C ARG A 78 4.30 11.44 8.39
N GLN A 79 5.11 10.53 7.82
CA GLN A 79 4.55 9.35 7.17
C GLN A 79 4.14 8.29 8.20
N ASN A 80 3.03 7.60 7.96
CA ASN A 80 2.58 6.53 8.84
C ASN A 80 3.43 5.26 8.68
N LEU A 81 3.74 4.62 9.81
CA LEU A 81 4.34 3.28 9.79
C LEU A 81 3.33 2.31 9.18
N ARG A 82 3.78 1.55 8.19
CA ARG A 82 2.99 0.49 7.57
C ARG A 82 3.64 -0.85 7.82
N ARG A 83 2.80 -1.86 8.03
CA ARG A 83 3.25 -3.24 7.99
C ARG A 83 3.72 -3.57 6.57
N LEU A 84 4.87 -4.21 6.45
CA LEU A 84 5.34 -4.76 5.19
C LEU A 84 4.77 -6.17 5.02
N GLU A 85 4.29 -6.45 3.81
CA GLU A 85 3.88 -7.80 3.41
C GLU A 85 5.11 -8.71 3.29
N ALA A 86 4.90 -10.02 3.46
CA ALA A 86 5.98 -11.00 3.43
C ALA A 86 6.70 -11.02 2.08
N GLU A 87 5.96 -10.81 0.99
CA GLU A 87 6.44 -10.72 -0.37
C GLU A 87 7.38 -9.52 -0.54
N ALA A 88 6.99 -8.35 -0.04
CA ALA A 88 7.80 -7.15 -0.11
C ALA A 88 9.13 -7.33 0.65
N LEU A 89 9.08 -7.97 1.83
CA LEU A 89 10.28 -8.28 2.59
C LEU A 89 11.18 -9.28 1.84
N ARG A 90 10.61 -10.36 1.31
CA ARG A 90 11.32 -11.36 0.51
C ARG A 90 11.98 -10.74 -0.71
N ASP A 91 11.25 -9.93 -1.46
CA ASP A 91 11.75 -9.27 -2.68
C ASP A 91 12.85 -8.27 -2.35
N THR A 92 12.75 -7.58 -1.21
CA THR A 92 13.83 -6.71 -0.72
C THR A 92 15.10 -7.50 -0.43
N ILE A 93 14.99 -8.65 0.25
CA ILE A 93 16.13 -9.54 0.52
C ILE A 93 16.73 -10.07 -0.79
N LEU A 94 15.88 -10.51 -1.73
CA LEU A 94 16.33 -10.99 -3.04
C LEU A 94 17.01 -9.88 -3.85
N SER A 95 16.49 -8.66 -3.79
CA SER A 95 17.05 -7.49 -4.48
C SER A 95 18.42 -7.12 -3.94
N ILE A 96 18.54 -6.96 -2.61
CA ILE A 96 19.80 -6.59 -1.94
C ILE A 96 20.87 -7.69 -2.11
N SER A 97 20.47 -8.97 -2.11
CA SER A 97 21.39 -10.09 -2.33
C SER A 97 21.76 -10.31 -3.81
N GLY A 98 21.19 -9.55 -4.75
CA GLY A 98 21.43 -9.72 -6.19
C GLY A 98 20.81 -10.99 -6.78
N ARG A 99 19.89 -11.63 -6.07
CA ARG A 99 19.23 -12.89 -6.47
C ARG A 99 17.82 -12.71 -7.03
N LEU A 100 17.32 -11.48 -7.03
CA LEU A 100 16.02 -11.17 -7.61
C LEU A 100 16.06 -11.43 -9.11
N ASN A 101 15.15 -12.27 -9.59
CA ASN A 101 14.94 -12.49 -11.02
C ASN A 101 13.77 -11.61 -11.49
N PRO A 102 14.00 -10.54 -12.27
CA PRO A 102 12.95 -9.64 -12.73
C PRO A 102 12.19 -10.16 -13.96
N LYS A 103 12.56 -11.33 -14.52
CA LYS A 103 11.92 -11.87 -15.71
C LYS A 103 10.47 -12.29 -15.40
N MET A 104 9.52 -11.70 -16.11
CA MET A 104 8.11 -12.10 -16.02
C MET A 104 7.86 -13.47 -16.65
N GLY A 105 7.03 -14.28 -15.98
CA GLY A 105 6.67 -15.63 -16.42
C GLY A 105 7.77 -16.66 -16.18
N GLY A 106 7.59 -17.87 -16.73
CA GLY A 106 8.54 -18.97 -16.59
C GLY A 106 7.88 -20.30 -16.22
N ARG A 107 8.68 -21.36 -16.09
CA ARG A 107 8.20 -22.66 -15.64
C ARG A 107 7.73 -22.54 -14.19
N GLY A 108 6.53 -23.04 -13.90
CA GLY A 108 5.99 -23.08 -12.54
C GLY A 108 6.94 -23.79 -11.58
N PHE A 109 7.01 -23.29 -10.34
CA PHE A 109 7.79 -23.93 -9.27
C PHE A 109 6.95 -25.03 -8.61
N PHE A 110 7.46 -26.25 -8.62
CA PHE A 110 6.89 -27.36 -7.87
C PHE A 110 7.83 -27.68 -6.70
N PRO A 111 7.41 -27.41 -5.44
CA PRO A 111 8.24 -27.76 -4.29
C PRO A 111 8.43 -29.29 -4.24
N ARG A 112 9.64 -29.73 -3.89
CA ARG A 112 9.85 -31.15 -3.56
C ARG A 112 9.16 -31.42 -2.23
N LEU A 113 8.00 -32.06 -2.28
CA LEU A 113 7.27 -32.51 -1.10
C LEU A 113 7.91 -33.80 -0.56
N SER A 114 7.86 -34.01 0.76
CA SER A 114 8.32 -35.25 1.37
C SER A 114 7.45 -36.43 0.94
N GLY A 115 7.99 -37.65 1.00
CA GLY A 115 7.27 -38.87 0.62
C GLY A 115 5.97 -39.07 1.40
N GLU A 116 5.94 -38.65 2.67
CA GLU A 116 4.76 -38.70 3.55
C GLU A 116 3.64 -37.76 3.07
N VAL A 117 3.99 -36.53 2.68
CA VAL A 117 3.02 -35.55 2.16
C VAL A 117 2.47 -35.99 0.80
N LEU A 118 3.31 -36.61 -0.03
CA LEU A 118 2.88 -37.18 -1.32
C LEU A 118 1.98 -38.41 -1.16
N ALA A 119 2.20 -39.22 -0.12
CA ALA A 119 1.39 -40.39 0.18
C ALA A 119 -0.01 -40.04 0.71
N GLY A 120 -0.14 -38.91 1.42
CA GLY A 120 -1.42 -38.41 1.94
C GLY A 120 -2.26 -37.60 0.94
N GLN A 121 -1.70 -37.20 -0.21
CA GLN A 121 -2.47 -36.48 -1.22
C GLN A 121 -3.36 -37.44 -2.03
N SER A 122 -4.66 -37.13 -2.05
CA SER A 122 -5.62 -37.83 -2.90
C SER A 122 -5.17 -37.71 -4.37
N ARG A 123 -5.09 -38.85 -5.06
CA ARG A 123 -4.77 -38.93 -6.50
C ARG A 123 -6.07 -39.13 -7.28
N PRO A 124 -6.87 -38.09 -7.57
CA PRO A 124 -8.06 -38.26 -8.39
C PRO A 124 -7.64 -38.72 -9.79
N GLY A 125 -7.97 -39.98 -10.13
CA GLY A 125 -7.72 -40.59 -11.43
C GLY A 125 -6.70 -41.73 -11.49
N SER A 126 -6.13 -42.20 -10.36
CA SER A 126 -5.31 -43.43 -10.38
C SER A 126 -6.21 -44.67 -10.51
N ARG A 127 -6.49 -45.08 -11.76
CA ARG A 127 -7.01 -46.42 -12.05
C ARG A 127 -5.90 -47.46 -11.81
N VAL A 128 -6.29 -48.54 -11.14
CA VAL A 128 -5.59 -49.84 -11.10
C VAL A 128 -5.47 -50.39 -12.51
#